data_AF-A0A6M4WQE0-F1
#
_entry.id   AF-A0A6M4WQE0-F1
#
_cell.length_a   1.000
_cell.length_b   1.000
_cell.length_c   1.000
_cell.angle_alpha   90.00
_cell.angle_beta   90.00
_cell.angle_gamma   90.00
#
_symmetry.space_group_name_H-M   'P 1'
#
loop_
_entity.id
_entity.type
_entity.pdbx_description
1 polymer ?
#
loop_
_entity_poly.entity_id
_entity_poly.type
_entity_poly.pdbx_seq_one_letter_code
_entity_poly.pdbx_strand_id
1 'polypeptide(L)'
;MTTPTTRISHASRVLPLTATLLTGTVALYMLLVAFGNITDFGTNQQFVRHVLAMDTTFKDDDVMWRAVTSKGLQDAAYVAIIAWETVAGVVLAAGTWFWTRRDHIRGRALSTYGLVMVMLLFGAGFIAIGGEWFSMWQSDTWNGLDAATRAFLFAGVVLIVNQLPAGQARDDSRA
;
A
#
# COMPACT_ATOMS: atom_id res chain seq x y z
N MET A 1 -2.16 30.30 44.36
CA MET A 1 -1.82 30.65 42.96
C MET A 1 -0.81 29.62 42.46
N THR A 2 -1.30 28.51 41.91
CA THR A 2 -0.47 27.40 41.41
C THR A 2 -0.68 27.31 39.91
N THR A 3 0.32 27.71 39.14
CA THR A 3 0.31 27.63 37.68
C THR A 3 0.48 26.17 37.25
N PRO A 4 -0.48 25.55 36.52
CA PRO A 4 -0.26 24.24 35.92
C PRO A 4 0.44 24.45 34.58
N THR A 5 1.78 24.50 34.57
CA THR A 5 2.56 24.72 33.36
C THR A 5 2.96 23.39 32.70
N THR A 6 2.38 23.14 31.53
CA THR A 6 3.05 22.52 30.36
C THR A 6 3.38 21.01 30.41
N ARG A 7 2.36 20.13 30.40
CA ARG A 7 2.51 18.76 29.85
C ARG A 7 1.68 18.50 28.58
N ILE A 8 1.27 19.54 27.85
CA ILE A 8 0.37 19.41 26.68
C ILE A 8 1.08 19.60 25.32
N SER A 9 2.38 19.91 25.26
CA SER A 9 3.01 20.39 24.02
C SER A 9 3.70 19.35 23.12
N HIS A 10 4.11 18.18 23.65
CA HIS A 10 4.89 17.20 22.87
C HIS A 10 4.03 16.16 22.16
N ALA A 11 3.07 15.54 22.83
CA ALA A 11 2.23 14.49 22.25
C ALA A 11 1.40 14.98 21.04
N SER A 12 1.00 16.26 21.04
CA SER A 12 0.22 16.89 19.97
C SER A 12 1.01 17.15 18.68
N ARG A 13 2.35 17.20 18.74
CA ARG A 13 3.22 17.44 17.57
C ARG A 13 3.88 16.18 17.01
N VAL A 14 3.99 15.13 17.83
CA VAL A 14 4.65 13.88 17.42
C VAL A 14 3.80 13.15 16.40
N LEU A 15 2.48 13.05 16.60
CA LEU A 15 1.63 12.30 15.67
C LEU A 15 1.63 12.86 14.23
N PRO A 16 1.46 14.17 13.98
CA PRO A 16 1.59 14.71 12.63
C PRO A 16 2.96 14.47 12.01
N LEU A 17 4.04 14.57 12.79
CA LEU A 17 5.39 14.29 12.30
C LEU A 17 5.55 12.81 11.91
N THR A 18 5.12 11.90 12.77
CA THR A 18 5.14 10.46 12.50
C THR A 18 4.29 10.12 11.27
N ALA A 19 3.08 10.67 11.16
CA ALA A 19 2.21 10.49 10.00
C ALA A 19 2.85 11.03 8.72
N THR A 20 3.52 12.19 8.77
CA THR A 20 4.25 12.77 7.64
C THR A 20 5.35 11.82 7.17
N LEU A 21 6.25 11.43 8.08
CA LEU A 21 7.43 10.64 7.75
C LEU A 21 7.04 9.24 7.27
N LEU A 22 6.13 8.57 7.97
CA LEU A 22 5.70 7.23 7.59
C LEU A 22 4.91 7.22 6.27
N THR A 23 4.00 8.18 6.05
CA THR A 23 3.34 8.32 4.74
C THR A 23 4.37 8.57 3.64
N GLY A 24 5.34 9.45 3.89
CA GLY A 24 6.41 9.76 2.95
C GLY A 24 7.26 8.54 2.59
N THR A 25 7.57 7.68 3.56
CA THR A 25 8.29 6.42 3.31
C THR A 25 7.48 5.47 2.42
N VAL A 26 6.17 5.30 2.67
CA VAL A 26 5.33 4.46 1.81
C VAL A 26 5.17 5.09 0.42
N ALA A 27 5.09 6.42 0.32
CA ALA A 27 5.07 7.14 -0.96
C ALA A 27 6.34 6.84 -1.78
N LEU A 28 7.51 7.00 -1.16
CA LEU A 28 8.79 6.70 -1.79
C LEU A 28 8.87 5.23 -2.22
N TYR A 29 8.49 4.31 -1.33
CA TYR A 29 8.44 2.87 -1.64
C TYR A 29 7.57 2.60 -2.88
N MET A 30 6.34 3.11 -2.92
CA MET A 30 5.43 2.90 -4.04
C MET A 30 5.93 3.51 -5.35
N LEU A 31 6.54 4.69 -5.28
CA LEU A 31 7.12 5.32 -6.47
C LEU A 31 8.34 4.56 -6.99
N LEU A 32 9.15 3.96 -6.10
CA LEU A 32 10.26 3.09 -6.48
C LEU A 32 9.77 1.77 -7.08
N VAL A 33 8.69 1.18 -6.54
CA VAL A 33 8.03 0.00 -7.12
C VAL A 33 7.52 0.31 -8.53
N ALA A 34 6.75 1.40 -8.68
CA ALA A 34 6.25 1.83 -9.98
C ALA A 34 7.40 2.12 -10.98
N PHE A 35 8.44 2.83 -10.52
CA PHE A 35 9.62 3.10 -11.34
C PHE A 35 10.29 1.80 -11.80
N GLY A 36 10.51 0.86 -10.88
CA GLY A 36 11.08 -0.46 -11.19
C GLY A 36 10.26 -1.22 -12.23
N ASN A 37 8.94 -1.26 -12.07
CA ASN A 37 8.05 -1.93 -13.03
C ASN A 37 7.99 -1.23 -14.41
N ILE A 38 8.22 0.09 -14.45
CA ILE A 38 8.31 0.84 -15.72
C ILE A 38 9.66 0.60 -16.41
N THR A 39 10.77 0.66 -15.67
CA THR A 39 12.12 0.58 -16.25
C THR A 39 12.56 -0.85 -16.55
N ASP A 40 12.18 -1.80 -15.71
CA ASP A 40 12.41 -3.24 -15.91
C ASP A 40 11.08 -3.91 -16.27
N PHE A 41 10.49 -3.43 -17.37
CA PHE A 41 9.15 -3.83 -17.78
C PHE A 41 9.09 -5.33 -18.14
N GLY A 42 10.08 -5.84 -18.88
CA GLY A 42 10.05 -7.20 -19.42
C GLY A 42 10.15 -8.30 -18.35
N THR A 43 10.89 -8.07 -17.28
CA THR A 43 11.05 -9.04 -16.18
C THR A 43 9.77 -9.15 -15.36
N ASN A 44 9.23 -8.01 -14.94
CA ASN A 44 8.01 -7.95 -14.12
C ASN A 44 6.73 -8.28 -14.92
N GLN A 45 6.72 -8.01 -16.24
CA GLN A 45 5.67 -8.51 -17.12
C GLN A 45 5.63 -10.03 -17.13
N GLN A 46 6.79 -10.70 -17.21
CA GLN A 46 6.85 -12.16 -17.19
C GLN A 46 6.31 -12.72 -15.88
N PHE A 47 6.59 -12.07 -14.75
CA PHE A 47 6.00 -12.44 -13.46
C PHE A 47 4.47 -12.50 -13.54
N VAL A 48 3.82 -11.43 -14.01
CA VAL A 48 2.35 -11.40 -14.12
C VAL A 48 1.83 -12.44 -15.12
N ARG A 49 2.52 -12.62 -16.26
CA ARG A 49 2.13 -13.62 -17.26
C ARG A 49 2.16 -15.05 -16.69
N HIS A 50 3.21 -15.42 -15.96
CA HIS A 50 3.33 -16.76 -15.39
C HIS A 50 2.34 -17.00 -14.24
N VAL A 51 2.11 -16.01 -13.38
CA VAL A 51 1.06 -16.09 -12.35
C VAL A 51 -0.30 -16.33 -12.99
N LEU A 52 -0.68 -15.52 -13.98
CA LEU A 52 -1.98 -15.64 -14.64
C LEU A 52 -2.10 -16.92 -15.48
N ALA A 53 -1.02 -17.39 -16.10
CA ALA A 53 -1.02 -18.62 -16.88
C ALA A 53 -1.07 -19.89 -16.02
N MET A 54 -0.72 -19.80 -14.73
CA MET A 54 -0.60 -20.93 -13.81
C MET A 54 0.32 -22.05 -14.33
N ASP A 55 1.26 -21.73 -15.23
CA ASP A 55 2.02 -22.71 -16.02
C ASP A 55 3.18 -23.36 -15.24
N THR A 56 3.53 -22.78 -14.09
CA THR A 56 4.49 -23.31 -13.12
C THR A 56 3.83 -23.79 -11.82
N THR A 57 2.52 -24.01 -11.81
CA THR A 57 1.79 -24.60 -10.66
C THR A 57 1.82 -26.14 -10.74
N PHE A 58 1.14 -26.83 -9.83
CA PHE A 58 1.05 -28.30 -9.84
C PHE A 58 0.26 -28.87 -11.03
N LYS A 59 -0.40 -28.02 -11.83
CA LYS A 59 -1.19 -28.39 -13.01
C LYS A 59 -2.28 -29.41 -12.71
N ASP A 60 -2.93 -29.24 -11.56
CA ASP A 60 -4.12 -30.00 -11.18
C ASP A 60 -5.32 -29.58 -12.04
N ASP A 61 -5.92 -30.54 -12.74
CA ASP A 61 -7.03 -30.33 -13.68
C ASP A 61 -8.22 -29.61 -13.01
N ASP A 62 -8.41 -29.77 -11.70
CA ASP A 62 -9.52 -29.17 -10.95
C ASP A 62 -9.40 -27.64 -10.78
N VAL A 63 -8.19 -27.07 -10.94
CA VAL A 63 -7.94 -25.63 -10.76
C VAL A 63 -7.48 -24.91 -12.02
N MET A 64 -7.00 -25.63 -13.03
CA MET A 64 -6.43 -25.04 -14.25
C MET A 64 -7.45 -24.27 -15.10
N TRP A 65 -8.76 -24.45 -14.88
CA TRP A 65 -9.81 -23.67 -15.57
C TRP A 65 -9.74 -22.17 -15.27
N ARG A 66 -9.05 -21.76 -14.20
CA ARG A 66 -8.85 -20.36 -13.81
C ARG A 66 -7.76 -19.66 -14.63
N ALA A 67 -6.90 -20.42 -15.31
CA ALA A 67 -5.74 -19.89 -16.01
C ALA A 67 -6.14 -18.95 -17.15
N VAL A 68 -5.40 -17.86 -17.28
CA VAL A 68 -5.54 -16.89 -18.37
C VAL A 68 -4.34 -17.04 -19.30
N THR A 69 -4.58 -17.52 -20.52
CA THR A 69 -3.53 -17.77 -21.54
C THR A 69 -3.40 -16.66 -22.58
N SER A 70 -4.35 -15.71 -22.61
CA SER A 70 -4.31 -14.57 -23.53
C SER A 70 -3.23 -13.57 -23.10
N LYS A 71 -2.15 -13.48 -23.89
CA LYS A 71 -1.07 -12.52 -23.65
C LYS A 71 -1.56 -11.08 -23.58
N GLY A 72 -2.54 -10.71 -24.40
CA GLY A 72 -3.12 -9.36 -24.37
C GLY A 72 -3.80 -9.03 -23.04
N LEU A 73 -4.51 -10.00 -22.44
CA LEU A 73 -5.15 -9.81 -21.14
C LEU A 73 -4.12 -9.76 -20.00
N GLN A 74 -3.08 -10.60 -20.07
CA GLN A 74 -1.98 -10.57 -19.11
C GLN A 74 -1.22 -9.24 -19.15
N ASP A 75 -0.95 -8.72 -20.34
CA ASP A 75 -0.26 -7.44 -20.52
C ASP A 75 -1.11 -6.26 -20.06
N ALA A 76 -2.41 -6.29 -20.34
CA ALA A 76 -3.35 -5.29 -19.83
C ALA A 76 -3.42 -5.29 -18.29
N ALA A 77 -3.43 -6.47 -17.67
CA ALA A 77 -3.38 -6.59 -16.22
C ALA A 77 -2.08 -6.00 -15.64
N TYR A 78 -0.93 -6.29 -16.26
CA TYR A 78 0.35 -5.73 -15.83
C TYR A 78 0.40 -4.20 -15.95
N VAL A 79 -0.07 -3.62 -17.05
CA VAL A 79 -0.17 -2.16 -17.22
C VAL A 79 -1.12 -1.53 -16.18
N ALA A 80 -2.23 -2.20 -15.87
CA ALA A 80 -3.16 -1.74 -14.83
C ALA A 80 -2.51 -1.72 -13.44
N ILE A 81 -1.67 -2.71 -13.12
CA ILE A 81 -0.89 -2.74 -11.87
C ILE A 81 0.04 -1.52 -11.79
N ILE A 82 0.84 -1.26 -12.84
CA ILE A 82 1.76 -0.11 -12.87
C ILE A 82 1.00 1.22 -12.71
N ALA A 83 -0.13 1.36 -13.42
CA ALA A 83 -0.96 2.54 -13.32
C ALA A 83 -1.46 2.74 -11.88
N TRP A 84 -1.92 1.67 -11.23
CA TRP A 84 -2.38 1.70 -9.84
C TRP A 84 -1.25 2.07 -8.87
N GLU A 85 -0.07 1.47 -9.02
CA GLU A 85 1.12 1.78 -8.21
C GLU A 85 1.52 3.25 -8.33
N THR A 86 1.53 3.76 -9.57
CA THR A 86 1.88 5.16 -9.87
C THR A 86 0.89 6.12 -9.21
N VAL A 87 -0.43 5.87 -9.38
CA VAL A 87 -1.45 6.72 -8.77
C VAL A 87 -1.38 6.64 -7.24
N ALA A 88 -1.20 5.46 -6.66
CA ALA A 88 -1.06 5.29 -5.21
C ALA A 88 0.15 6.08 -4.68
N GLY A 89 1.31 5.97 -5.34
CA GLY A 89 2.52 6.72 -4.99
C GLY A 89 2.33 8.24 -5.04
N VAL A 90 1.68 8.75 -6.09
CA VAL A 90 1.37 10.18 -6.24
C VAL A 90 0.38 10.67 -5.18
N VAL A 91 -0.67 9.91 -4.88
CA VAL A 91 -1.65 10.25 -3.84
C VAL A 91 -0.98 10.30 -2.46
N LEU A 92 -0.10 9.33 -2.15
CA LEU A 92 0.67 9.32 -0.90
C LEU A 92 1.67 10.49 -0.83
N ALA A 93 2.32 10.83 -1.93
CA ALA A 93 3.21 11.99 -2.00
C ALA A 93 2.43 13.30 -1.77
N ALA A 94 1.24 13.43 -2.35
CA ALA A 94 0.35 14.55 -2.08
C ALA A 94 -0.09 14.61 -0.61
N GLY A 95 -0.47 13.47 -0.01
CA GLY A 95 -0.77 13.38 1.43
C GLY A 95 0.39 13.85 2.29
N THR A 96 1.60 13.37 1.99
CA THR A 96 2.86 13.78 2.65
C THR A 96 3.10 15.28 2.54
N TRP A 97 2.88 15.86 1.35
CA TRP A 97 3.01 17.29 1.12
C TRP A 97 2.05 18.10 2.00
N PHE A 98 0.77 17.74 2.07
CA PHE A 98 -0.20 18.44 2.91
C PHE A 98 0.11 18.31 4.41
N TRP A 99 0.59 17.15 4.85
CA TRP A 99 1.10 16.98 6.21
C TRP A 99 2.24 17.96 6.55
N THR A 100 3.23 18.11 5.66
CA THR A 100 4.34 19.08 5.82
C THR A 100 3.84 20.53 5.85
N ARG A 101 2.77 20.83 5.10
CA ARG A 101 2.11 22.14 5.09
C ARG A 101 1.18 22.38 6.29
N ARG A 102 1.08 21.42 7.22
CA ARG A 102 0.19 21.45 8.39
C ARG A 102 -1.31 21.47 8.05
N ASP A 103 -1.68 21.07 6.83
CA ASP A 103 -3.07 20.80 6.44
C ASP A 103 -3.40 19.35 6.81
N HIS A 104 -3.68 19.13 8.09
CA HIS A 104 -3.87 17.79 8.65
C HIS A 104 -5.12 17.08 8.12
N ILE A 105 -6.14 17.83 7.70
CA ILE A 105 -7.39 17.26 7.16
C ILE A 105 -7.10 16.64 5.80
N ARG A 106 -6.51 17.40 4.87
CA ARG A 106 -6.17 16.89 3.54
C ARG A 106 -5.04 15.87 3.59
N GLY A 107 -4.03 16.10 4.42
CA GLY A 107 -2.93 15.17 4.65
C GLY A 107 -3.46 13.79 5.06
N ARG A 108 -4.29 13.73 6.11
CA ARG A 108 -4.90 12.48 6.56
C ARG A 108 -5.77 11.83 5.48
N ALA A 109 -6.61 12.58 4.78
CA ALA A 109 -7.51 12.04 3.77
C ALA A 109 -6.73 11.39 2.61
N LEU A 110 -5.76 12.10 2.03
CA LEU A 110 -4.96 11.58 0.91
C LEU A 110 -4.03 10.45 1.34
N SER A 111 -3.39 10.55 2.52
CA SER A 111 -2.64 9.43 3.11
C SER A 111 -3.53 8.19 3.22
N THR A 112 -4.76 8.34 3.72
CA THR A 112 -5.70 7.22 3.88
C THR A 112 -6.04 6.59 2.53
N TYR A 113 -6.41 7.39 1.53
CA TYR A 113 -6.71 6.87 0.19
C TYR A 113 -5.52 6.13 -0.41
N GLY A 114 -4.33 6.73 -0.38
CA GLY A 114 -3.12 6.11 -0.88
C GLY A 114 -2.76 4.80 -0.17
N LEU A 115 -2.84 4.76 1.17
CA LEU A 115 -2.55 3.57 1.95
C LEU A 115 -3.55 2.44 1.67
N VAL A 116 -4.84 2.78 1.55
CA VAL A 116 -5.87 1.80 1.17
C VAL A 116 -5.64 1.29 -0.26
N MET A 117 -5.23 2.14 -1.20
CA MET A 117 -4.86 1.69 -2.54
C MET A 117 -3.71 0.67 -2.51
N VAL A 118 -2.67 0.91 -1.70
CA VAL A 118 -1.55 -0.04 -1.52
C VAL A 118 -2.06 -1.35 -0.92
N MET A 119 -2.89 -1.28 0.12
CA MET A 119 -3.47 -2.48 0.74
C MET A 119 -4.37 -3.26 -0.22
N LEU A 120 -5.13 -2.60 -1.09
CA LEU A 120 -5.96 -3.27 -2.10
C LEU A 120 -5.09 -3.94 -3.17
N LEU A 121 -4.03 -3.27 -3.64
CA LEU A 121 -3.13 -3.86 -4.63
C LEU A 121 -2.48 -5.13 -4.08
N PHE A 122 -1.80 -5.04 -2.93
CA PHE A 122 -1.04 -6.17 -2.40
C PHE A 122 -1.92 -7.20 -1.68
N GLY A 123 -2.97 -6.78 -0.98
CA GLY A 123 -3.89 -7.66 -0.28
C GLY A 123 -4.90 -8.34 -1.20
N ALA A 124 -5.68 -7.56 -1.95
CA ALA A 124 -6.68 -8.15 -2.86
C ALA A 124 -6.03 -8.66 -4.16
N GLY A 125 -5.14 -7.87 -4.77
CA GLY A 125 -4.49 -8.24 -6.03
C GLY A 125 -3.49 -9.38 -5.90
N PHE A 126 -2.45 -9.22 -5.06
CA PHE A 126 -1.38 -10.22 -4.98
C PHE A 126 -1.68 -11.37 -4.03
N ILE A 127 -2.19 -11.12 -2.82
CA ILE A 127 -2.45 -12.19 -1.85
C ILE A 127 -3.70 -12.98 -2.22
N ALA A 128 -4.86 -12.32 -2.35
CA ALA A 128 -6.11 -13.04 -2.62
C ALA A 128 -6.21 -13.54 -4.08
N ILE A 129 -6.03 -12.66 -5.07
CA ILE A 129 -6.17 -13.06 -6.48
C ILE A 129 -4.92 -13.82 -6.94
N GLY A 130 -3.72 -13.26 -6.81
CA GLY A 130 -2.48 -13.97 -7.20
C GLY A 130 -2.27 -15.25 -6.40
N GLY A 131 -2.23 -15.15 -5.07
CA GLY A 131 -2.02 -16.27 -4.15
C GLY A 131 -3.08 -17.35 -4.27
N GLU A 132 -4.32 -17.03 -3.91
CA GLU A 132 -5.37 -18.04 -3.73
C GLU A 132 -6.09 -18.41 -5.03
N TRP A 133 -6.47 -17.42 -5.85
CA TRP A 133 -7.19 -17.72 -7.09
C TRP A 133 -6.27 -18.41 -8.11
N PHE A 134 -5.09 -17.85 -8.36
CA PHE A 134 -4.10 -18.36 -9.34
C PHE A 134 -3.07 -19.33 -8.74
N SER A 135 -3.18 -19.68 -7.45
CA SER A 135 -2.25 -20.61 -6.79
C SER A 135 -0.78 -20.20 -6.91
N MET A 136 -0.49 -18.90 -6.90
CA MET A 136 0.87 -18.35 -7.01
C MET A 136 1.84 -18.94 -5.97
N TRP A 137 1.31 -19.36 -4.81
CA TRP A 137 2.10 -20.00 -3.76
C TRP A 137 2.75 -21.32 -4.18
N GLN A 138 2.25 -21.99 -5.23
CA GLN A 138 2.80 -23.25 -5.74
C GLN A 138 4.03 -23.06 -6.64
N SER A 139 4.27 -21.84 -7.14
CA SER A 139 5.42 -21.55 -7.99
C SER A 139 6.65 -21.23 -7.17
N ASP A 140 7.78 -21.91 -7.41
CA ASP A 140 9.05 -21.57 -6.76
C ASP A 140 9.64 -20.25 -7.31
N THR A 141 9.40 -19.95 -8.59
CA THR A 141 10.03 -18.83 -9.29
C THR A 141 9.15 -17.59 -9.34
N TRP A 142 7.83 -17.77 -9.43
CA TRP A 142 6.86 -16.70 -9.67
C TRP A 142 5.96 -16.47 -8.47
N ASN A 143 6.53 -16.50 -7.26
CA ASN A 143 5.79 -16.30 -6.01
C ASN A 143 6.16 -14.97 -5.35
N GLY A 144 5.18 -14.05 -5.32
CA GLY A 144 5.32 -12.73 -4.74
C GLY A 144 4.69 -12.56 -3.35
N LEU A 145 4.22 -13.62 -2.69
CA LEU A 145 3.40 -13.51 -1.48
C LEU A 145 4.12 -12.88 -0.30
N ASP A 146 5.40 -13.20 -0.09
CA ASP A 146 6.18 -12.60 1.00
C ASP A 146 6.35 -11.09 0.80
N ALA A 147 6.72 -10.67 -0.43
CA ALA A 147 6.82 -9.26 -0.78
C ALA A 147 5.47 -8.53 -0.62
N ALA A 148 4.38 -9.12 -1.12
CA ALA A 148 3.04 -8.57 -1.02
C ALA A 148 2.59 -8.44 0.45
N THR A 149 2.86 -9.45 1.28
CA THR A 149 2.53 -9.44 2.71
C THR A 149 3.27 -8.33 3.43
N ARG A 150 4.57 -8.15 3.16
CA ARG A 150 5.37 -7.04 3.73
C ARG A 150 4.81 -5.67 3.34
N ALA A 151 4.47 -5.47 2.07
CA ALA A 151 3.90 -4.22 1.58
C ALA A 151 2.52 -3.93 2.20
N PHE A 152 1.65 -4.94 2.26
CA PHE A 152 0.34 -4.86 2.90
C PHE A 152 0.43 -4.49 4.38
N LEU A 153 1.27 -5.20 5.13
CA LEU A 153 1.47 -4.94 6.56
C LEU A 153 2.10 -3.57 6.80
N PHE A 154 3.08 -3.18 5.99
CA PHE A 154 3.71 -1.86 6.11
C PHE A 154 2.68 -0.75 5.91
N ALA A 155 1.89 -0.81 4.83
CA ALA A 155 0.81 0.14 4.60
C ALA A 155 -0.25 0.12 5.72
N GLY A 156 -0.62 -1.06 6.23
CA GLY A 156 -1.57 -1.23 7.32
C GLY A 156 -1.12 -0.57 8.62
N VAL A 157 0.14 -0.75 9.01
CA VAL A 157 0.71 -0.08 10.20
C VAL A 157 0.66 1.45 10.04
N VAL A 158 1.05 1.96 8.87
CA VAL A 158 1.02 3.41 8.61
C VAL A 158 -0.41 3.96 8.56
N LEU A 159 -1.38 3.16 8.11
CA LEU A 159 -2.80 3.51 8.14
C LEU A 159 -3.29 3.64 9.58
N ILE A 160 -2.98 2.67 10.44
CA ILE A 160 -3.34 2.72 11.86
C ILE A 160 -2.78 3.99 12.50
N VAL A 161 -1.49 4.30 12.28
CA VAL A 161 -0.87 5.53 12.79
C VAL A 161 -1.59 6.77 12.28
N ASN A 162 -1.93 6.82 10.99
CA ASN A 162 -2.65 7.95 10.41
C ASN A 162 -4.03 8.17 11.06
N GLN A 163 -4.69 7.11 11.56
CA GLN A 163 -6.02 7.20 12.19
C GLN A 163 -6.02 7.41 13.71
N LEU A 164 -4.86 7.38 14.38
CA LEU A 164 -4.81 7.63 15.81
C LEU A 164 -5.37 9.03 16.15
N PRO A 165 -6.12 9.18 17.25
CA PRO A 165 -6.56 10.50 17.69
C PRO A 165 -5.34 11.32 18.16
N ALA A 166 -5.16 12.51 17.59
CA ALA A 166 -4.27 13.51 18.17
C ALA A 166 -4.92 13.97 19.48
N GLY A 167 -4.36 13.58 20.63
CA GLY A 167 -5.00 13.74 21.94
C GLY A 167 -5.74 15.06 22.10
N GLN A 168 -7.07 15.00 22.10
CA GLN A 168 -7.91 16.08 22.57
C GLN A 168 -7.68 16.15 24.08
N ALA A 169 -7.02 17.20 24.55
CA ALA A 169 -7.18 17.59 25.93
C ALA A 169 -8.69 17.82 26.14
N ARG A 170 -9.34 16.89 26.85
CA ARG A 170 -10.69 17.10 27.37
C ARG A 170 -10.65 18.37 28.19
N ASP A 171 -11.25 19.43 27.67
CA ASP A 171 -11.54 20.62 28.46
C ASP A 171 -12.82 20.32 29.27
N ASP A 172 -12.67 19.50 30.31
CA ASP A 172 -13.72 19.22 31.29
C ASP A 172 -13.84 20.41 32.27
N SER A 173 -14.00 21.63 31.74
CA SER A 173 -14.26 22.84 32.51
C SER A 173 -15.68 23.36 32.28
N ARG A 174 -16.68 22.46 32.36
CA ARG A 174 -18.08 22.80 32.60
C ARG A 174 -18.78 21.72 33.42
N ALA A 175 -18.67 21.83 34.75
CA ALA A 175 -19.67 21.38 35.72
C ALA A 175 -19.57 22.30 36.95
#